data_AF-B5RKD7-F1
#
_entry.id   AF-B5RKD7-F1
#
_cell.length_a   1.000
_cell.length_b   1.000
_cell.length_c   1.000
_cell.angle_alpha   90.00
_cell.angle_beta   90.00
_cell.angle_gamma   90.00
#
_symmetry.space_group_name_H-M   'P 1'
#
loop_
_entity.id
_entity.type
_entity.pdbx_description
1 polymer ?
#
loop_
_entity_poly.entity_id
_entity_poly.type
_entity_poly.pdbx_seq_one_letter_code
_entity_poly.pdbx_strand_id
1 'polypeptide(L)'
;MYNCPMCTKDVPIICDSHFIPRHVYRRSRKILQEGKTLNYADSKNDIYVLSKELKKYLLCPECEHKLKINGEDYFSEKCLPPVNKVDVAELFKIAKYKLIPIWNVGGNLAPQVSIGPGFANEIEMNDLYYFAISIFWRGTFDWGSNYKPIEINEHIKEVMRLYLYDKETNPLNFRVEIAPAFWTERFSIVFPTRKKEKDNFLFSIYSFDFHLDLSRPVNRFFNHNPVSLLASPSLDVKMHNVLSRKHETAVERGKIDKTITWLRKEN
;
A
#
# COMPACT_ATOMS: atom_id res chain seq x y z
N MET A 1 18.02 6.74 26.15
CA MET A 1 18.33 6.68 24.71
C MET A 1 17.49 5.58 24.09
N TYR A 2 17.00 5.81 22.88
CA TYR A 2 16.18 4.86 22.13
C TYR A 2 16.92 4.45 20.85
N ASN A 3 16.79 3.19 20.44
CA ASN A 3 17.37 2.73 19.19
C ASN A 3 16.39 2.94 18.03
N CYS A 4 16.80 3.71 17.00
CA CYS A 4 15.99 3.88 15.79
C CYS A 4 16.35 2.79 14.77
N PRO A 5 15.41 1.92 14.36
CA PRO A 5 15.72 0.78 13.49
C PRO A 5 16.05 1.18 12.05
N MET A 6 15.74 2.41 11.60
CA MET A 6 16.05 2.84 10.23
C MET A 6 17.46 3.40 10.10
N CYS A 7 17.88 4.28 11.03
CA CYS A 7 19.24 4.84 11.01
C CYS A 7 20.26 4.07 11.87
N THR A 8 19.79 3.08 12.64
CA THR A 8 20.58 2.22 13.55
C THR A 8 21.37 2.97 14.63
N LYS A 9 21.09 4.27 14.82
CA LYS A 9 21.70 5.11 15.85
C LYS A 9 20.82 5.13 17.10
N ASP A 10 21.48 5.27 18.24
CA ASP A 10 20.80 5.64 19.46
C ASP A 10 20.49 7.13 19.46
N VAL A 11 19.22 7.45 19.69
CA VAL A 11 18.65 8.79 19.58
C VAL A 11 18.00 9.21 20.90
N PRO A 12 17.88 10.52 21.15
CA PRO A 12 17.24 11.02 22.37
C PRO A 12 15.72 10.78 22.38
N ILE A 13 15.07 10.79 21.21
CA ILE A 13 13.63 10.67 21.06
C ILE A 13 13.24 9.79 19.87
N ILE A 14 12.12 9.09 20.02
CA ILE A 14 11.43 8.35 18.96
C ILE A 14 9.99 8.85 18.85
N CYS A 15 9.47 8.88 17.63
CA CYS A 15 8.14 9.34 17.26
C CYS A 15 7.12 8.22 17.36
N ASP A 16 5.86 8.59 17.55
CA ASP A 16 4.70 7.70 17.44
C ASP A 16 4.43 7.37 15.95
N SER A 17 5.26 6.49 15.42
CA SER A 17 5.26 6.03 14.03
C SER A 17 3.98 5.28 13.71
N HIS A 18 3.44 5.49 12.51
CA HIS A 18 2.23 4.80 12.07
C HIS A 18 2.60 3.65 11.13
N PHE A 19 1.89 2.53 11.21
CA PHE A 19 2.10 1.43 10.28
C PHE A 19 1.72 1.87 8.86
N ILE A 20 0.44 2.17 8.66
CA ILE A 20 -0.08 2.88 7.48
C ILE A 20 -0.10 4.37 7.81
N PRO A 21 0.26 5.28 6.89
CA PRO A 21 0.38 6.70 7.23
C PRO A 21 -0.91 7.29 7.81
N ARG A 22 -0.75 8.22 8.76
CA ARG A 22 -1.86 8.90 9.46
C ARG A 22 -2.91 9.49 8.51
N HIS A 23 -2.48 10.01 7.37
CA HIS A 23 -3.38 10.63 6.40
C HIS A 23 -4.37 9.61 5.79
N VAL A 24 -4.01 8.33 5.72
CA VAL A 24 -4.89 7.25 5.25
C VAL A 24 -5.98 6.97 6.28
N TYR A 25 -5.63 6.81 7.56
CA TYR A 25 -6.63 6.66 8.63
C TYR A 25 -7.58 7.86 8.69
N ARG A 26 -7.04 9.08 8.62
CA ARG A 26 -7.82 10.31 8.56
C ARG A 26 -8.76 10.33 7.35
N ARG A 27 -8.30 9.86 6.19
CA ARG A 27 -9.13 9.76 4.98
C ARG A 27 -10.24 8.75 5.17
N SER A 28 -9.93 7.55 5.66
CA SER A 28 -10.91 6.49 5.95
C SER A 28 -12.02 6.99 6.86
N ARG A 29 -11.68 7.69 7.95
CA ARG A 29 -12.68 8.23 8.89
C ARG A 29 -13.60 9.26 8.27
N LYS A 30 -13.12 10.04 7.28
CA LYS A 30 -13.91 11.11 6.66
C LYS A 30 -14.81 10.61 5.51
N ILE A 31 -14.48 9.48 4.89
CA ILE A 31 -15.31 8.86 3.84
C ILE A 31 -16.35 7.89 4.43
N LEU A 32 -16.35 7.67 5.75
CA LEU A 32 -17.39 6.92 6.43
C LEU A 32 -18.74 7.64 6.31
N GLN A 33 -19.80 6.86 6.14
CA GLN A 33 -21.16 7.38 6.31
C GLN A 33 -21.42 7.69 7.79
N GLU A 34 -22.39 8.57 8.04
CA GLU A 34 -22.78 8.97 9.40
C GLU A 34 -23.23 7.78 10.25
N GLY A 35 -22.78 7.73 11.51
CA GLY A 35 -23.11 6.66 12.45
C GLY A 35 -22.32 5.36 12.27
N LYS A 36 -21.32 5.34 11.37
CA LYS A 36 -20.58 4.13 11.00
C LYS A 36 -19.16 4.12 11.56
N THR A 37 -18.57 2.92 11.70
CA THR A 37 -17.26 2.72 12.33
C THR A 37 -16.26 2.08 11.37
N LEU A 38 -14.97 2.37 11.56
CA LEU A 38 -13.91 1.60 10.89
C LEU A 38 -13.81 0.23 11.54
N ASN A 39 -13.72 -0.79 10.70
CA ASN A 39 -13.55 -2.17 11.13
C ASN A 39 -12.15 -2.68 10.75
N TYR A 40 -11.59 -3.56 11.55
CA TYR A 40 -10.35 -4.26 11.27
C TYR A 40 -10.58 -5.76 11.39
N ALA A 41 -10.09 -6.51 10.40
CA ALA A 41 -10.08 -7.97 10.41
C ALA A 41 -8.68 -8.46 10.72
N ASP A 42 -8.53 -9.31 11.74
CA ASP A 42 -7.25 -9.88 12.09
C ASP A 42 -6.91 -11.15 11.29
N SER A 43 -5.76 -11.74 11.61
CA SER A 43 -5.26 -12.96 10.97
C SER A 43 -6.17 -14.19 11.18
N LYS A 44 -7.03 -14.21 12.21
CA LYS A 44 -8.00 -15.27 12.51
C LYS A 44 -9.37 -15.03 11.88
N ASN A 45 -9.51 -13.95 11.10
CA ASN A 45 -10.78 -13.45 10.57
C ASN A 45 -11.75 -12.97 11.65
N ASP A 46 -11.27 -12.66 12.87
CA ASP A 46 -12.07 -11.91 13.83
C ASP A 46 -12.11 -10.45 13.36
N ILE A 47 -13.30 -9.88 13.22
CA ILE A 47 -13.48 -8.44 12.96
C ILE A 47 -13.77 -7.75 14.29
N TYR A 48 -13.24 -6.53 14.44
CA TYR A 48 -13.55 -5.61 15.52
C TYR A 48 -13.55 -4.16 15.06
N VAL A 49 -14.15 -3.28 15.85
CA VAL A 49 -14.09 -1.83 15.61
C VAL A 49 -12.66 -1.34 15.82
N LEU A 50 -12.09 -0.74 14.77
CA LEU A 50 -10.80 -0.08 14.81
C LEU A 50 -10.92 1.28 15.51
N SER A 51 -10.89 1.24 16.83
CA SER A 51 -10.98 2.45 17.66
C SER A 51 -9.74 3.34 17.53
N LYS A 52 -8.55 2.73 17.41
CA LYS A 52 -7.25 3.41 17.37
C LYS A 52 -6.46 3.05 16.11
N GLU A 53 -5.63 3.98 15.66
CA GLU A 53 -4.68 3.78 14.55
C GLU A 53 -3.56 2.81 14.99
N LEU A 54 -3.04 1.99 14.08
CA LEU A 54 -1.90 1.10 14.41
C LEU A 54 -0.62 1.92 14.38
N LYS A 55 -0.12 2.21 15.58
CA LYS A 55 1.03 3.07 15.79
C LYS A 55 1.84 2.60 17.00
N LYS A 56 3.13 2.92 17.01
CA LYS A 56 4.04 2.67 18.12
C LYS A 56 5.23 3.61 18.06
N TYR A 57 5.88 3.80 19.19
CA TYR A 57 7.15 4.52 19.22
C TYR A 57 8.24 3.71 18.49
N LEU A 58 8.72 4.17 17.33
CA LEU A 58 9.63 3.39 16.50
C LEU A 58 10.79 4.21 15.89
N LEU A 59 10.48 5.24 15.09
CA LEU A 59 11.50 5.95 14.31
C LEU A 59 11.86 7.29 14.95
N CYS A 60 13.10 7.74 14.77
CA CYS A 60 13.47 9.10 15.16
C CYS A 60 12.84 10.14 14.22
N PRO A 61 12.79 11.43 14.61
CA PRO A 61 12.19 12.49 13.79
C PRO A 61 12.78 12.62 12.38
N GLU A 62 14.09 12.45 12.22
CA GLU A 62 14.76 12.52 10.92
C GLU A 62 14.32 11.37 10.00
N CYS A 63 14.19 10.16 10.54
CA CYS A 63 13.73 9.00 9.78
C CYS A 63 12.25 9.09 9.40
N GLU A 64 11.39 9.56 10.31
CA GLU A 64 9.99 9.89 9.99
C GLU A 64 9.91 10.94 8.87
N HIS A 65 10.72 11.99 8.95
CA HIS A 65 10.73 13.04 7.94
C HIS A 65 11.14 12.51 6.56
N LYS A 66 12.10 11.59 6.48
CA LYS A 66 12.46 10.90 5.22
C LYS A 66 11.29 10.10 4.64
N LEU A 67 10.52 9.39 5.46
CA LEU A 67 9.31 8.68 5.00
C LEU A 67 8.25 9.65 4.47
N LYS A 68 8.09 10.77 5.17
CA LYS A 68 7.18 11.85 4.81
C LYS A 68 7.47 12.42 3.41
N ILE A 69 8.67 12.96 3.22
CA ILE A 69 9.01 13.75 2.02
C ILE A 69 9.29 12.90 0.77
N ASN A 70 9.74 11.65 0.94
CA ASN A 70 10.11 10.79 -0.20
C ASN A 70 8.99 9.87 -0.66
N GLY A 71 7.79 9.92 -0.07
CA GLY A 71 6.70 9.05 -0.53
C GLY A 71 5.34 9.35 0.07
N GLU A 72 5.24 9.53 1.39
CA GLU A 72 3.94 9.68 2.05
C GLU A 72 3.21 10.97 1.65
N ASP A 73 3.93 12.08 1.43
CA ASP A 73 3.34 13.33 0.95
C ASP A 73 2.76 13.19 -0.45
N TYR A 74 3.55 12.66 -1.39
CA TYR A 74 3.10 12.40 -2.75
C TYR A 74 1.89 11.46 -2.78
N PHE A 75 1.94 10.35 -2.02
CA PHE A 75 0.84 9.40 -1.92
C PHE A 75 -0.43 10.06 -1.35
N SER A 76 -0.30 10.86 -0.28
CA SER A 76 -1.44 11.56 0.32
C SER A 76 -2.12 12.54 -0.64
N GLU A 77 -1.33 13.22 -1.46
CA GLU A 77 -1.81 14.22 -2.41
C GLU A 77 -2.44 13.56 -3.65
N LYS A 78 -1.76 12.58 -4.24
CA LYS A 78 -2.11 12.05 -5.57
C LYS A 78 -2.91 10.76 -5.54
N CYS A 79 -2.74 9.91 -4.51
CA CYS A 79 -3.32 8.57 -4.46
C CYS A 79 -4.56 8.46 -3.58
N LEU A 80 -4.91 9.48 -2.80
CA LEU A 80 -6.10 9.41 -1.93
C LEU A 80 -7.33 10.11 -2.53
N PRO A 81 -8.53 9.48 -2.47
CA PRO A 81 -9.75 10.02 -3.08
C PRO A 81 -10.29 11.23 -2.29
N PRO A 82 -10.61 12.37 -2.91
CA PRO A 82 -10.96 13.61 -2.19
C PRO A 82 -12.09 13.43 -1.16
N VAL A 83 -12.00 14.16 -0.05
CA VAL A 83 -12.91 14.00 1.11
C VAL A 83 -14.36 14.40 0.80
N ASN A 84 -14.57 15.36 -0.10
CA ASN A 84 -15.85 16.05 -0.26
C ASN A 84 -16.47 15.86 -1.66
N LYS A 85 -15.97 14.91 -2.46
CA LYS A 85 -16.47 14.65 -3.81
C LYS A 85 -16.63 13.15 -4.02
N VAL A 86 -17.69 12.75 -4.71
CA VAL A 86 -17.80 11.40 -5.31
C VAL A 86 -16.82 11.37 -6.47
N ASP A 87 -15.53 11.21 -6.15
CA ASP A 87 -14.47 11.30 -7.13
C ASP A 87 -13.29 10.41 -6.71
N VAL A 88 -12.51 9.99 -7.70
CA VAL A 88 -11.36 9.11 -7.52
C VAL A 88 -10.08 9.94 -7.33
N ALA A 89 -9.02 9.28 -6.86
CA ALA A 89 -7.71 9.89 -6.70
C ALA A 89 -7.18 10.46 -8.03
N GLU A 90 -6.40 11.54 -7.99
CA GLU A 90 -5.82 12.17 -9.19
C GLU A 90 -4.97 11.18 -9.99
N LEU A 91 -4.10 10.41 -9.31
CA LEU A 91 -3.28 9.39 -9.94
C LEU A 91 -4.13 8.32 -10.62
N PHE A 92 -5.29 7.97 -10.07
CA PHE A 92 -6.18 6.98 -10.68
C PHE A 92 -6.69 7.46 -12.03
N LYS A 93 -7.01 8.75 -12.15
CA LYS A 93 -7.46 9.37 -13.42
C LYS A 93 -6.35 9.36 -14.46
N ILE A 94 -5.14 9.76 -14.06
CA ILE A 94 -3.96 9.77 -14.94
C ILE A 94 -3.66 8.33 -15.41
N ALA A 95 -3.60 7.38 -14.48
CA ALA A 95 -3.34 5.98 -14.78
C ALA A 95 -4.42 5.40 -15.70
N LYS A 96 -5.71 5.71 -15.46
CA LYS A 96 -6.81 5.27 -16.32
C LYS A 96 -6.65 5.81 -17.75
N TYR A 97 -6.33 7.09 -17.89
CA TYR A 97 -6.13 7.74 -19.19
C TYR A 97 -4.94 7.15 -19.96
N LYS A 98 -3.85 6.78 -19.28
CA LYS A 98 -2.65 6.22 -19.91
C LYS A 98 -2.79 4.73 -20.24
N LEU A 99 -3.33 3.93 -19.31
CA LEU A 99 -3.32 2.47 -19.41
C LEU A 99 -4.52 1.90 -20.18
N ILE A 100 -5.73 2.40 -19.95
CA ILE A 100 -6.94 1.79 -20.51
C ILE A 100 -6.96 1.83 -22.05
N PRO A 101 -6.56 2.93 -22.73
CA PRO A 101 -6.46 2.92 -24.18
C PRO A 101 -5.49 1.86 -24.70
N ILE A 102 -4.32 1.71 -24.08
CA ILE A 102 -3.32 0.70 -24.47
C ILE A 102 -3.88 -0.71 -24.27
N TRP A 103 -4.55 -0.95 -23.13
CA TRP A 103 -5.20 -2.22 -22.83
C TRP A 103 -6.31 -2.54 -23.85
N ASN A 104 -7.17 -1.58 -24.20
CA ASN A 104 -8.22 -1.75 -25.20
C ASN A 104 -7.68 -2.10 -26.59
N VAL A 105 -6.54 -1.53 -26.98
CA VAL A 105 -5.86 -1.86 -28.26
C VAL A 105 -5.28 -3.27 -28.23
N GLY A 106 -4.72 -3.69 -27.09
CA GLY A 106 -4.19 -5.05 -26.90
C GLY A 106 -5.28 -6.13 -26.94
N GLY A 107 -6.53 -5.78 -26.64
CA GLY A 107 -7.68 -6.67 -26.69
C GLY A 107 -7.46 -7.98 -25.93
N ASN A 108 -7.89 -9.10 -26.51
CA ASN A 108 -7.70 -10.44 -25.92
C ASN A 108 -6.25 -10.96 -26.00
N LEU A 109 -5.36 -10.30 -26.75
CA LEU A 109 -3.97 -10.75 -26.96
C LEU A 109 -3.04 -10.34 -25.82
N ALA A 110 -3.35 -9.26 -25.11
CA ALA A 110 -2.60 -8.76 -23.96
C ALA A 110 -3.54 -8.64 -22.74
N PRO A 111 -3.74 -9.71 -21.96
CA PRO A 111 -4.68 -9.71 -20.84
C PRO A 111 -4.27 -8.75 -19.71
N GLN A 112 -3.04 -8.23 -19.76
CA GLN A 112 -2.53 -7.19 -18.88
C GLN A 112 -1.57 -6.27 -19.63
N VAL A 113 -1.51 -5.01 -19.22
CA VAL A 113 -0.60 -3.99 -19.75
C VAL A 113 0.17 -3.37 -18.60
N SER A 114 1.49 -3.25 -18.75
CA SER A 114 2.36 -2.57 -17.80
C SER A 114 3.11 -1.43 -18.48
N ILE A 115 3.17 -0.27 -17.84
CA ILE A 115 3.97 0.87 -18.30
C ILE A 115 4.96 1.29 -17.21
N GLY A 116 6.21 1.49 -17.61
CA GLY A 116 7.27 2.01 -16.74
C GLY A 116 7.27 3.55 -16.66
N PRO A 117 8.22 4.13 -15.91
CA PRO A 117 8.27 5.56 -15.63
C PRO A 117 8.29 6.45 -16.89
N GLY A 118 9.01 6.03 -17.94
CA GLY A 118 9.12 6.82 -19.19
C GLY A 118 7.82 7.01 -19.98
N PHE A 119 6.75 6.29 -19.64
CA PHE A 119 5.42 6.43 -20.26
C PHE A 119 4.39 7.11 -19.35
N ALA A 120 4.81 7.48 -18.13
CA ALA A 120 3.97 8.06 -17.09
C ALA A 120 4.70 9.21 -16.39
N ASN A 121 5.26 10.14 -17.19
CA ASN A 121 6.07 11.26 -16.72
C ASN A 121 5.31 12.22 -15.78
N GLU A 122 3.99 12.20 -15.82
CA GLU A 122 3.13 12.97 -14.91
C GLU A 122 3.01 12.35 -13.51
N ILE A 123 3.61 11.17 -13.30
CA ILE A 123 3.55 10.41 -12.05
C ILE A 123 4.96 10.27 -11.49
N GLU A 124 5.15 10.70 -10.23
CA GLU A 124 6.41 10.54 -9.49
C GLU A 124 6.56 9.08 -9.04
N MET A 125 6.96 8.25 -9.99
CA MET A 125 7.11 6.81 -9.82
C MET A 125 8.12 6.45 -8.73
N ASN A 126 9.19 7.24 -8.58
CA ASN A 126 10.19 7.03 -7.54
C ASN A 126 9.62 7.24 -6.14
N ASP A 127 8.73 8.21 -5.95
CA ASP A 127 8.09 8.46 -4.66
C ASP A 127 7.09 7.35 -4.31
N LEU A 128 6.37 6.83 -5.31
CA LEU A 128 5.50 5.66 -5.12
C LEU A 128 6.28 4.39 -4.81
N TYR A 129 7.44 4.20 -5.45
CA TYR A 129 8.33 3.09 -5.16
C TYR A 129 8.85 3.19 -3.72
N TYR A 130 9.33 4.36 -3.32
CA TYR A 130 9.81 4.60 -1.96
C TYR A 130 8.68 4.38 -0.94
N PHE A 131 7.49 4.91 -1.22
CA PHE A 131 6.30 4.66 -0.42
C PHE A 131 6.03 3.16 -0.25
N ALA A 132 6.00 2.39 -1.34
CA ALA A 132 5.73 0.97 -1.32
C ALA A 132 6.77 0.20 -0.49
N ILE A 133 8.07 0.44 -0.74
CA ILE A 133 9.16 -0.17 0.02
C ILE A 133 9.05 0.17 1.51
N SER A 134 8.67 1.40 1.85
CA SER A 134 8.52 1.82 3.24
C SER A 134 7.42 1.04 3.97
N ILE A 135 6.31 0.74 3.30
CA ILE A 135 5.19 -0.01 3.86
C ILE A 135 5.55 -1.49 4.00
N PHE A 136 6.21 -2.10 3.00
CA PHE A 136 6.68 -3.48 3.10
C PHE A 136 7.73 -3.65 4.20
N TRP A 137 8.71 -2.75 4.28
CA TRP A 137 9.71 -2.76 5.36
C TRP A 137 9.05 -2.61 6.73
N ARG A 138 8.11 -1.66 6.88
CA ARG A 138 7.33 -1.52 8.13
C ARG A 138 6.49 -2.75 8.45
N GLY A 139 6.00 -3.47 7.44
CA GLY A 139 5.26 -4.72 7.60
C GLY A 139 6.06 -5.86 8.20
N THR A 140 7.39 -5.75 8.24
CA THR A 140 8.26 -6.76 8.90
C THR A 140 8.30 -6.63 10.43
N PHE A 141 7.78 -5.53 10.98
CA PHE A 141 7.74 -5.32 12.43
C PHE A 141 6.41 -5.78 13.03
N ASP A 142 6.46 -6.13 14.32
CA ASP A 142 5.24 -6.30 15.11
C ASP A 142 4.63 -4.92 15.44
N TRP A 143 3.33 -4.82 15.24
CA TRP A 143 2.50 -3.64 15.50
C TRP A 143 1.40 -3.93 16.53
N GLY A 144 1.38 -5.13 17.13
CA GLY A 144 0.33 -5.59 18.02
C GLY A 144 -1.00 -5.83 17.29
N SER A 145 -2.11 -5.80 18.04
CA SER A 145 -3.47 -5.89 17.48
C SER A 145 -3.69 -7.10 16.55
N ASN A 146 -3.13 -8.26 16.90
CA ASN A 146 -3.20 -9.51 16.11
C ASN A 146 -2.72 -9.38 14.65
N TYR A 147 -1.98 -8.31 14.33
CA TYR A 147 -1.26 -8.20 13.06
C TYR A 147 -0.17 -9.26 13.03
N LYS A 148 -0.10 -10.01 11.92
CA LYS A 148 1.00 -10.95 11.67
C LYS A 148 2.01 -10.26 10.75
N PRO A 149 3.24 -9.98 11.22
CA PRO A 149 4.28 -9.41 10.37
C PRO A 149 4.56 -10.28 9.14
N ILE A 150 4.90 -9.63 8.03
CA ILE A 150 5.40 -10.37 6.88
C ILE A 150 6.82 -10.85 7.15
N GLU A 151 7.05 -12.13 6.87
CA GLU A 151 8.38 -12.70 6.92
C GLU A 151 9.11 -12.34 5.62
N ILE A 152 10.16 -11.54 5.71
CA ILE A 152 11.10 -11.25 4.63
C ILE A 152 12.49 -11.64 5.14
N ASN A 153 13.35 -12.21 4.29
CA ASN A 153 14.71 -12.56 4.67
C ASN A 153 15.46 -11.33 5.24
N GLU A 154 16.22 -11.50 6.32
CA GLU A 154 16.90 -10.38 7.01
C GLU A 154 17.85 -9.60 6.10
N HIS A 155 18.53 -10.25 5.15
CA HIS A 155 19.34 -9.54 4.15
C HIS A 155 18.49 -8.61 3.27
N ILE A 156 17.32 -9.08 2.84
CA ILE A 156 16.40 -8.26 2.03
C ILE A 156 15.82 -7.10 2.86
N LYS A 157 15.44 -7.37 4.10
CA LYS A 157 14.95 -6.34 5.04
C LYS A 157 16.02 -5.28 5.29
N GLU A 158 17.29 -5.67 5.38
CA GLU A 158 18.41 -4.75 5.55
C GLU A 158 18.66 -3.89 4.32
N VAL A 159 18.63 -4.45 3.11
CA VAL A 159 18.79 -3.62 1.89
C VAL A 159 17.61 -2.65 1.71
N MET A 160 16.38 -3.05 2.10
CA MET A 160 15.25 -2.13 2.16
C MET A 160 15.49 -1.00 3.16
N ARG A 161 16.01 -1.31 4.36
CA ARG A 161 16.37 -0.30 5.36
C ARG A 161 17.39 0.70 4.82
N LEU A 162 18.47 0.22 4.20
CA LEU A 162 19.53 1.05 3.64
C LEU A 162 19.00 1.99 2.55
N TYR A 163 18.13 1.49 1.67
CA TYR A 163 17.44 2.31 0.67
C TYR A 163 16.55 3.39 1.30
N LEU A 164 15.75 3.05 2.31
CA LEU A 164 14.91 4.02 3.01
C LEU A 164 15.73 5.04 3.80
N TYR A 165 16.91 4.66 4.27
CA TYR A 165 17.81 5.59 4.95
C TYR A 165 18.47 6.57 3.96
N ASP A 166 18.97 6.05 2.84
CA ASP A 166 19.62 6.80 1.78
C ASP A 166 19.41 6.12 0.42
N LYS A 167 18.37 6.59 -0.29
CA LYS A 167 17.91 6.03 -1.58
C LYS A 167 18.88 6.29 -2.74
N GLU A 168 19.68 7.34 -2.64
CA GLU A 168 20.63 7.73 -3.69
C GLU A 168 21.87 6.83 -3.66
N THR A 169 22.39 6.55 -2.46
CA THR A 169 23.57 5.70 -2.28
C THR A 169 23.23 4.21 -2.28
N ASN A 170 22.02 3.82 -1.85
CA ASN A 170 21.62 2.42 -1.68
C ASN A 170 20.40 2.05 -2.54
N PRO A 171 20.48 2.19 -3.86
CA PRO A 171 19.33 2.00 -4.72
C PRO A 171 18.90 0.52 -4.73
N LEU A 172 17.59 0.25 -4.87
CA LEU A 172 17.03 -1.12 -4.94
C LEU A 172 16.73 -1.57 -6.36
N ASN A 173 16.55 -2.88 -6.53
CA ASN A 173 16.22 -3.52 -7.80
C ASN A 173 15.01 -4.47 -7.73
N PHE A 174 14.25 -4.44 -6.64
CA PHE A 174 13.04 -5.25 -6.49
C PHE A 174 11.91 -4.69 -7.30
N ARG A 175 11.24 -5.53 -8.09
CA ARG A 175 10.12 -5.09 -8.93
C ARG A 175 8.93 -4.72 -8.04
N VAL A 176 8.39 -3.51 -8.26
CA VAL A 176 7.12 -3.07 -7.68
C VAL A 176 6.12 -2.76 -8.79
N GLU A 177 5.00 -3.47 -8.81
CA GLU A 177 3.88 -3.19 -9.71
C GLU A 177 2.76 -2.52 -8.93
N ILE A 178 2.30 -1.37 -9.40
CA ILE A 178 1.18 -0.64 -8.83
C ILE A 178 -0.02 -0.85 -9.73
N ALA A 179 -1.04 -1.54 -9.25
CA ALA A 179 -2.23 -1.87 -10.02
C ALA A 179 -3.43 -1.06 -9.52
N PRO A 180 -3.89 -0.06 -10.28
CA PRO A 180 -5.15 0.61 -9.98
C PRO A 180 -6.35 -0.30 -10.24
N ALA A 181 -7.33 -0.27 -9.35
CA ALA A 181 -8.57 -1.04 -9.46
C ALA A 181 -9.56 -0.38 -10.45
N PHE A 182 -9.31 -0.53 -11.76
CA PHE A 182 -10.13 0.13 -12.80
C PHE A 182 -11.51 -0.48 -13.01
N TRP A 183 -11.70 -1.75 -12.66
CA TRP A 183 -12.91 -2.53 -12.94
C TRP A 183 -13.75 -2.80 -11.69
N THR A 184 -13.16 -2.67 -10.50
CA THR A 184 -13.88 -2.86 -9.24
C THR A 184 -13.72 -1.66 -8.31
N GLU A 185 -14.80 -1.30 -7.62
CA GLU A 185 -14.71 -0.28 -6.58
C GLU A 185 -14.07 -0.82 -5.31
N ARG A 186 -13.19 -0.02 -4.70
CA ARG A 186 -12.46 -0.41 -3.49
C ARG A 186 -12.32 0.73 -2.51
N PHE A 187 -12.81 0.51 -1.31
CA PHE A 187 -12.80 1.47 -0.21
C PHE A 187 -12.03 0.97 1.02
N SER A 188 -11.14 0.01 0.81
CA SER A 188 -10.53 -0.74 1.89
C SER A 188 -9.01 -0.75 1.88
N ILE A 189 -8.42 -1.28 2.96
CA ILE A 189 -6.98 -1.35 3.14
C ILE A 189 -6.62 -2.79 3.46
N VAL A 190 -5.70 -3.35 2.70
CA VAL A 190 -5.07 -4.65 2.98
C VAL A 190 -3.65 -4.38 3.44
N PHE A 191 -3.32 -4.76 4.67
CA PHE A 191 -1.95 -4.66 5.16
C PHE A 191 -1.03 -5.62 4.39
N PRO A 192 0.29 -5.34 4.36
CA PRO A 192 1.28 -6.23 3.80
C PRO A 192 1.03 -7.69 4.17
N THR A 193 0.92 -8.51 3.13
CA THR A 193 0.71 -9.95 3.22
C THR A 193 1.48 -10.67 2.14
N ARG A 194 1.81 -11.94 2.39
CA ARG A 194 2.53 -12.80 1.45
C ARG A 194 1.53 -13.46 0.49
N LYS A 195 1.84 -13.46 -0.81
CA LYS A 195 1.10 -14.22 -1.83
C LYS A 195 1.40 -15.73 -1.71
N LYS A 196 0.61 -16.56 -2.39
CA LYS A 196 0.88 -18.01 -2.47
C LYS A 196 2.22 -18.33 -3.14
N GLU A 197 2.59 -17.52 -4.14
CA GLU A 197 3.89 -17.59 -4.79
C GLU A 197 4.98 -17.13 -3.81
N LYS A 198 6.06 -17.92 -3.72
CA LYS A 198 7.19 -17.61 -2.85
C LYS A 198 7.77 -16.25 -3.21
N ASP A 199 8.17 -15.47 -2.21
CA ASP A 199 8.85 -14.18 -2.34
C ASP A 199 8.05 -13.08 -3.06
N ASN A 200 6.73 -13.23 -3.12
CA ASN A 200 5.79 -12.24 -3.63
C ASN A 200 4.90 -11.69 -2.51
N PHE A 201 4.78 -10.37 -2.44
CA PHE A 201 4.04 -9.67 -1.39
C PHE A 201 3.05 -8.68 -1.99
N LEU A 202 2.00 -8.37 -1.23
CA LEU A 202 1.05 -7.32 -1.59
C LEU A 202 0.59 -6.53 -0.39
N PHE A 203 0.25 -5.27 -0.63
CA PHE A 203 -0.66 -4.51 0.21
C PHE A 203 -1.60 -3.71 -0.70
N SER A 204 -2.69 -3.21 -0.15
CA SER A 204 -3.67 -2.41 -0.90
C SER A 204 -4.13 -1.23 -0.07
N ILE A 205 -4.25 -0.05 -0.69
CA ILE A 205 -4.84 1.13 -0.08
C ILE A 205 -5.85 1.71 -1.07
N TYR A 206 -7.13 1.55 -0.76
CA TYR A 206 -8.26 1.93 -1.60
C TYR A 206 -8.16 1.34 -3.00
N SER A 207 -8.05 2.19 -4.01
CA SER A 207 -8.02 1.82 -5.43
C SER A 207 -6.65 1.42 -5.94
N PHE A 208 -5.64 1.27 -5.07
CA PHE A 208 -4.27 0.93 -5.49
C PHE A 208 -3.75 -0.31 -4.78
N ASP A 209 -3.44 -1.34 -5.57
CA ASP A 209 -2.68 -2.49 -5.12
C ASP A 209 -1.19 -2.27 -5.39
N PHE A 210 -0.37 -2.63 -4.42
CA PHE A 210 1.07 -2.62 -4.52
C PHE A 210 1.58 -4.06 -4.45
N HIS A 211 2.25 -4.50 -5.49
CA HIS A 211 2.81 -5.84 -5.60
C HIS A 211 4.33 -5.78 -5.62
N LEU A 212 4.97 -6.49 -4.70
CA LEU A 212 6.41 -6.59 -4.62
C LEU A 212 6.82 -8.02 -5.00
N ASP A 213 7.69 -8.12 -6.00
CA ASP A 213 8.32 -9.39 -6.40
C ASP A 213 9.82 -9.33 -6.07
N LEU A 214 10.21 -10.14 -5.08
CA LEU A 214 11.61 -10.29 -4.66
C LEU A 214 12.34 -11.41 -5.40
N SER A 215 11.62 -12.26 -6.15
CA SER A 215 12.18 -13.44 -6.81
C SER A 215 12.93 -13.10 -8.11
N ARG A 216 12.61 -11.95 -8.71
CA ARG A 216 13.13 -11.51 -10.01
C ARG A 216 13.69 -10.08 -9.92
N PRO A 217 14.86 -9.89 -9.30
CA PRO A 217 15.51 -8.59 -9.29
C PRO A 217 15.73 -8.12 -10.74
N VAL A 218 15.43 -6.84 -10.99
CA VAL A 218 15.52 -6.27 -12.33
C VAL A 218 16.89 -5.62 -12.52
N ASN A 219 17.62 -6.02 -13.57
CA ASN A 219 18.83 -5.30 -13.94
C ASN A 219 18.48 -3.85 -14.26
N ARG A 220 19.10 -2.89 -13.56
CA ARG A 220 18.90 -1.48 -13.86
C ARG A 220 19.45 -1.18 -15.24
N PHE A 221 18.55 -0.96 -16.19
CA PHE A 221 18.96 -0.44 -17.50
C PHE A 221 18.92 1.10 -17.54
N PHE A 222 18.33 1.76 -16.54
CA PHE A 222 18.19 3.23 -16.46
C PHE A 222 18.18 3.75 -14.99
N ASN A 223 18.35 5.06 -14.80
CA ASN A 223 18.37 5.80 -13.51
C ASN A 223 17.04 5.79 -12.72
N HIS A 224 16.15 4.83 -12.99
CA HIS A 224 14.83 4.75 -12.35
C HIS A 224 14.69 3.47 -11.55
N ASN A 225 13.94 3.54 -10.44
CA ASN A 225 13.56 2.35 -9.69
C ASN A 225 12.69 1.43 -10.56
N PRO A 226 12.75 0.10 -10.38
CA PRO A 226 11.97 -0.86 -11.16
C PRO A 226 10.51 -0.91 -10.68
N VAL A 227 9.80 0.18 -10.97
CA VAL A 227 8.39 0.39 -10.67
C VAL A 227 7.60 0.54 -11.96
N SER A 228 6.37 0.04 -11.99
CA SER A 228 5.48 0.18 -13.14
C SER A 228 4.02 0.25 -12.73
N LEU A 229 3.19 0.90 -13.55
CA LEU A 229 1.73 0.80 -13.43
C LEU A 229 1.22 -0.38 -14.22
N LEU A 230 0.30 -1.14 -13.63
CA LEU A 230 -0.27 -2.36 -14.19
C LEU A 230 -1.79 -2.23 -14.35
N ALA A 231 -2.28 -2.38 -15.58
CA ALA A 231 -3.68 -2.64 -15.88
C ALA A 231 -3.87 -4.16 -16.05
N SER A 232 -4.59 -4.79 -15.12
CA SER A 232 -4.91 -6.22 -15.18
C SER A 232 -6.30 -6.49 -14.60
N PRO A 233 -7.34 -6.70 -15.45
CA PRO A 233 -8.69 -6.99 -14.98
C PRO A 233 -8.76 -8.26 -14.12
N SER A 234 -7.97 -9.28 -14.48
CA SER A 234 -7.93 -10.54 -13.73
C SER A 234 -7.37 -10.36 -12.33
N LEU A 235 -6.33 -9.53 -12.17
CA LEU A 235 -5.76 -9.19 -10.87
C LEU A 235 -6.73 -8.35 -10.05
N ASP A 236 -7.39 -7.38 -10.69
CA ASP A 236 -8.38 -6.52 -10.03
C ASP A 236 -9.55 -7.35 -9.47
N VAL A 237 -10.18 -8.16 -10.31
CA VAL A 237 -11.29 -9.05 -9.92
C VAL A 237 -10.85 -10.06 -8.87
N LYS A 238 -9.64 -10.62 -8.97
CA LYS A 238 -9.10 -11.55 -7.97
C LYS A 238 -8.97 -10.90 -6.60
N MET A 239 -8.42 -9.69 -6.54
CA MET A 239 -8.25 -8.96 -5.28
C MET A 239 -9.60 -8.54 -4.69
N HIS A 240 -10.52 -8.07 -5.53
CA HIS A 240 -11.90 -7.81 -5.13
C HIS A 240 -12.54 -9.06 -4.50
N ASN A 241 -12.48 -10.21 -5.17
CA ASN A 241 -13.03 -11.47 -4.65
C ASN A 241 -12.38 -11.93 -3.34
N VAL A 242 -11.07 -11.73 -3.17
CA VAL A 242 -10.39 -12.02 -1.90
C VAL A 242 -10.95 -11.15 -0.77
N LEU A 243 -11.15 -9.86 -1.04
CA LEU A 243 -11.72 -8.94 -0.07
C LEU A 243 -13.19 -9.28 0.25
N SER A 244 -14.00 -9.59 -0.77
CA SER A 244 -15.40 -9.98 -0.61
C SER A 244 -15.54 -11.27 0.22
N ARG A 245 -14.76 -12.30 -0.06
CA ARG A 245 -14.79 -13.55 0.73
C ARG A 245 -14.36 -13.35 2.18
N LYS A 246 -13.38 -12.47 2.42
CA LYS A 246 -12.94 -12.13 3.79
C LYS A 246 -14.05 -11.44 4.57
N HIS A 247 -14.87 -10.64 3.91
CA HIS A 247 -16.05 -10.04 4.51
C HIS A 247 -17.11 -11.09 4.88
N GLU A 248 -17.42 -12.00 3.97
CA GLU A 248 -18.43 -13.06 4.17
C GLU A 248 -18.05 -14.03 5.31
N THR A 249 -16.76 -14.34 5.45
CA THR A 249 -16.26 -15.37 6.38
C THR A 249 -15.86 -14.83 7.74
N ALA A 250 -15.96 -13.52 7.95
CA ALA A 250 -15.49 -12.89 9.18
C ALA A 250 -16.43 -13.11 10.38
N VAL A 251 -15.81 -13.34 11.54
CA VAL A 251 -16.48 -13.51 12.83
C VAL A 251 -16.56 -12.16 13.55
N GLU A 252 -17.78 -11.73 13.89
CA GLU A 252 -18.00 -10.43 14.53
C GLU A 252 -17.67 -10.47 16.03
N ARG A 253 -16.86 -9.51 16.49
CA ARG A 253 -16.61 -9.23 17.91
C ARG A 253 -17.06 -7.81 18.29
N GLY A 254 -18.18 -7.71 19.00
CA GLY A 254 -18.76 -6.43 19.46
C GLY A 254 -19.77 -5.83 18.49
N LYS A 255 -20.06 -4.53 18.62
CA LYS A 255 -21.01 -3.80 17.76
C LYS A 255 -20.33 -3.38 16.45
N ILE A 256 -20.19 -4.33 15.53
CA ILE A 256 -19.58 -4.11 14.21
C ILE A 256 -20.68 -3.76 13.20
N ASP A 257 -20.39 -2.82 12.31
CA ASP A 257 -21.25 -2.54 11.17
C ASP A 257 -20.71 -3.20 9.90
N LYS A 258 -21.31 -4.32 9.50
CA LYS A 258 -21.00 -5.07 8.27
C LYS A 258 -21.50 -4.43 6.97
N THR A 259 -22.20 -3.30 7.03
CA THR A 259 -22.57 -2.54 5.82
C THR A 259 -21.46 -1.57 5.42
N ILE A 260 -20.54 -1.27 6.33
CA ILE A 260 -19.39 -0.38 6.14
C ILE A 260 -18.14 -1.22 6.08
N THR A 261 -18.05 -1.97 4.99
CA THR A 261 -16.99 -2.94 4.80
C THR A 261 -16.81 -3.20 3.33
N TRP A 262 -15.58 -2.96 2.84
CA TRP A 262 -14.90 -3.37 1.60
C TRP A 262 -15.59 -3.11 0.25
N LEU A 263 -16.91 -3.17 0.19
CA LEU A 263 -17.78 -3.02 -0.95
C LEU A 263 -18.82 -1.99 -0.57
N ARG A 264 -18.86 -0.85 -1.25
CA ARG A 264 -20.03 0.00 -1.18
C ARG A 264 -21.15 -0.80 -1.87
N LYS A 265 -21.97 -1.51 -1.11
CA LYS A 265 -23.29 -1.85 -1.65
C LYS A 265 -24.04 -0.54 -1.68
N GLU A 266 -24.15 0.03 -2.88
CA GLU A 266 -25.16 1.07 -3.11
C GLU A 266 -26.52 0.45 -2.78
N ASN A 267 -27.29 1.14 -1.95
CA ASN A 267 -28.72 0.89 -1.79
C ASN A 267 -29.45 1.45 -3.00
#